data_AF-A0A2W4MCB2-F1
#
_entry.id   AF-A0A2W4MCB2-F1
#
_cell.length_a   1.000
_cell.length_b   1.000
_cell.length_c   1.000
_cell.angle_alpha   90.00
_cell.angle_beta   90.00
_cell.angle_gamma   90.00
#
_symmetry.space_group_name_H-M   'P 1'
#
loop_
_entity.id
_entity.type
_entity.pdbx_description
1 polymer ?
#
loop_
_entity_poly.entity_id
_entity_poly.type
_entity_poly.pdbx_seq_one_letter_code
_entity_poly.pdbx_strand_id
1 'polypeptide(L)'
;MWTPYGCGIRGIMGGLPTKRGNSTTKAGQQCWRVYGQFDQERQHIDAGWAWAMAHAGERDADALLNLYANATAHIGDLRYDVRRERIPQLEAALAAARRRRDRRAESAWLGNLGLAYDSLGEHQRAIVYHEQSLKIAREIGDRRGEG
;
A
#
# COMPACT_ATOMS: atom_id res chain seq x y z
N MET A 1 1.80 35.00 -19.99
CA MET A 1 2.19 34.95 -21.42
C MET A 1 3.22 33.84 -21.57
N TRP A 2 2.83 32.67 -22.07
CA TRP A 2 3.73 31.54 -22.36
C TRP A 2 3.21 30.79 -23.59
N THR A 3 3.98 30.85 -24.66
CA THR A 3 4.03 29.92 -25.80
C THR A 3 5.49 29.97 -26.33
N PRO A 4 5.91 29.12 -27.27
CA PRO A 4 5.82 27.66 -27.37
C PRO A 4 7.20 27.02 -27.66
N TYR A 5 7.49 25.82 -27.16
CA TYR A 5 8.56 24.97 -27.70
C TYR A 5 8.00 23.58 -27.99
N GLY A 6 8.02 23.21 -29.28
CA GLY A 6 7.72 21.87 -29.74
C GLY A 6 8.96 20.96 -29.81
N CYS A 7 8.71 19.77 -30.37
CA CYS A 7 9.62 18.67 -30.72
C CYS A 7 9.78 17.57 -29.64
N GLY A 8 9.48 16.29 -29.88
CA GLY A 8 9.10 15.64 -31.13
C GLY A 8 8.54 14.22 -30.91
N ILE A 9 7.51 13.88 -31.68
CA ILE A 9 7.01 12.52 -31.81
C ILE A 9 7.79 11.89 -32.96
N ARG A 10 8.79 11.06 -32.66
CA ARG A 10 9.40 10.13 -33.61
C ARG A 10 9.68 8.78 -32.94
N GLY A 11 8.79 7.84 -33.22
CA GLY A 11 9.09 6.46 -33.57
C GLY A 11 9.74 5.58 -32.51
N ILE A 12 8.92 4.75 -31.85
CA ILE A 12 9.23 3.33 -31.64
C ILE A 12 7.92 2.54 -31.84
N MET A 13 7.63 2.21 -33.09
CA MET A 13 6.76 1.08 -33.45
C MET A 13 7.53 -0.21 -33.14
N GLY A 14 7.55 -0.61 -31.87
CA GLY A 14 8.01 -1.92 -31.41
C GLY A 14 6.80 -2.75 -31.02
N GLY A 15 6.58 -3.87 -31.72
CA GLY A 15 5.36 -4.67 -31.64
C GLY A 15 4.96 -5.08 -30.22
N LEU A 16 3.77 -4.63 -29.80
CA LEU A 16 3.06 -5.22 -28.67
C LEU A 16 2.44 -6.55 -29.12
N PRO A 17 2.60 -7.64 -28.36
CA PRO A 17 2.06 -8.94 -28.74
C PRO A 17 0.53 -8.88 -28.74
N THR A 18 -0.04 -9.06 -29.92
CA THR A 18 -1.46 -9.31 -30.16
C THR A 18 -1.86 -10.65 -29.58
N LYS A 19 -2.39 -10.68 -28.35
CA LYS A 19 -3.37 -11.69 -27.94
C LYS A 19 -4.53 -11.02 -27.21
N ARG A 20 -5.45 -10.47 -28.00
CA ARG A 20 -6.82 -10.16 -27.58
C ARG A 20 -7.52 -11.48 -27.24
N GLY A 21 -7.57 -11.83 -25.97
CA GLY A 21 -8.58 -12.76 -25.47
C GLY A 21 -9.93 -12.05 -25.51
N ASN A 22 -10.90 -12.60 -26.23
CA ASN A 22 -12.25 -12.05 -26.39
C ASN A 22 -12.95 -11.90 -25.02
N SER A 23 -13.01 -10.70 -24.47
CA SER A 23 -13.94 -10.36 -23.38
C SER A 23 -15.17 -9.65 -23.94
N THR A 24 -15.98 -10.37 -24.73
CA THR A 24 -17.25 -9.86 -25.30
C THR A 24 -18.45 -9.99 -24.36
N THR A 25 -18.27 -10.52 -23.15
CA THR A 25 -19.35 -10.58 -22.15
C THR A 25 -19.48 -9.23 -21.46
N LYS A 26 -20.73 -8.77 -21.23
CA LYS A 26 -21.03 -7.57 -20.42
C LYS A 26 -20.28 -7.60 -19.07
N ALA A 27 -20.16 -8.79 -18.48
CA ALA A 27 -19.40 -9.02 -17.25
C ALA A 27 -17.90 -8.68 -17.40
N GLY A 28 -17.25 -9.08 -18.49
CA GLY A 28 -15.85 -8.72 -18.77
C GLY A 28 -15.66 -7.21 -18.94
N GLN A 29 -16.57 -6.55 -19.66
CA GLN A 29 -16.55 -5.09 -19.85
C GLN A 29 -16.85 -4.32 -18.55
N GLN A 30 -17.73 -4.84 -17.68
CA GLN A 30 -17.98 -4.32 -16.35
C GLN A 30 -16.73 -4.44 -15.47
N CYS A 31 -16.03 -5.58 -15.55
CA CYS A 31 -14.78 -5.79 -14.83
C CYS A 31 -13.73 -4.75 -15.26
N TRP A 32 -13.50 -4.57 -16.57
CA TRP A 32 -12.56 -3.56 -17.09
C TRP A 32 -12.89 -2.13 -16.66
N ARG A 33 -14.18 -1.77 -16.59
CA ARG A 33 -14.61 -0.44 -16.13
C ARG A 33 -14.28 -0.22 -14.65
N VAL A 34 -14.52 -1.23 -13.82
CA VAL A 34 -14.19 -1.18 -12.38
C VAL A 34 -12.67 -1.16 -12.18
N TYR A 35 -11.89 -1.88 -13.00
CA TYR A 35 -10.43 -1.80 -12.98
C TYR A 35 -9.93 -0.39 -13.33
N GLY A 36 -10.42 0.21 -14.41
CA GLY A 36 -10.03 1.57 -14.81
C GLY A 36 -10.44 2.65 -13.81
N GLN A 37 -11.54 2.46 -13.10
CA GLN A 37 -11.96 3.40 -12.05
C GLN A 37 -11.01 3.34 -10.85
N PHE A 38 -10.53 2.17 -10.45
CA PHE A 38 -9.52 2.05 -9.41
C PHE A 38 -8.21 2.78 -9.79
N ASP A 39 -7.76 2.66 -11.04
CA ASP A 39 -6.54 3.34 -11.50
C ASP A 39 -6.69 4.87 -11.48
N GLN A 40 -7.92 5.37 -11.66
CA GLN A 40 -8.24 6.79 -11.56
C GLN A 40 -8.26 7.27 -10.10
N GLU A 41 -8.86 6.48 -9.20
CA GLU A 41 -8.90 6.76 -7.76
C GLU A 41 -7.52 6.59 -7.09
N ARG A 42 -6.67 5.70 -7.63
CA ARG A 42 -5.30 5.47 -7.14
C ARG A 42 -4.48 6.74 -7.16
N GLN A 43 -4.61 7.58 -8.20
CA GLN A 43 -3.88 8.85 -8.27
C GLN A 43 -4.24 9.79 -7.11
N HIS A 44 -5.51 9.81 -6.71
CA HIS A 44 -5.96 10.60 -5.56
C HIS A 44 -5.47 10.02 -4.23
N ILE A 45 -5.44 8.70 -4.10
CA ILE A 45 -4.89 7.99 -2.93
C ILE A 45 -3.38 8.26 -2.82
N ASP A 46 -2.64 8.14 -3.92
CA ASP A 46 -1.19 8.35 -3.98
C ASP A 46 -0.83 9.81 -3.69
N ALA A 47 -1.63 10.77 -4.16
CA ALA A 47 -1.44 12.18 -3.83
C ALA A 47 -1.64 12.47 -2.34
N GLY A 48 -2.69 11.89 -1.73
CA GLY A 48 -2.94 12.01 -0.30
C GLY A 48 -1.85 11.33 0.54
N TRP A 49 -1.37 10.16 0.10
CA TRP A 49 -0.22 9.47 0.69
C TRP A 49 1.05 10.33 0.61
N ALA A 50 1.36 10.89 -0.55
CA ALA A 50 2.53 11.75 -0.74
C ALA A 50 2.49 12.99 0.17
N TRP A 51 1.31 13.61 0.30
CA TRP A 51 1.12 14.70 1.24
C TRP A 51 1.37 14.26 2.69
N ALA A 52 0.80 13.13 3.12
CA ALA A 52 0.98 12.62 4.48
C ALA A 52 2.45 12.25 4.77
N MET A 53 3.17 11.70 3.80
CA MET A 53 4.61 11.41 3.90
C MET A 53 5.45 12.69 4.02
N ALA A 54 5.09 13.75 3.29
CA ALA A 54 5.79 15.04 3.37
C ALA A 54 5.66 15.72 4.75
N HIS A 55 4.60 15.40 5.49
CA HIS A 55 4.30 15.95 6.83
C HIS A 55 4.52 14.90 7.94
N ALA A 56 5.27 13.84 7.66
CA ALA A 56 5.52 12.76 8.61
C ALA A 56 6.15 13.29 9.90
N GLY A 57 5.59 12.92 11.05
CA GLY A 57 5.96 13.45 12.36
C GLY A 57 4.97 14.45 12.94
N GLU A 58 4.11 15.05 12.11
CA GLU A 58 2.92 15.76 12.60
C GLU A 58 1.86 14.74 13.06
N ARG A 59 1.18 15.04 14.16
CA ARG A 59 0.23 14.09 14.78
C ARG A 59 -0.89 13.68 13.82
N ASP A 60 -1.40 14.61 13.03
CA ASP A 60 -2.53 14.38 12.11
C ASP A 60 -2.07 13.68 10.83
N ALA A 61 -0.92 14.05 10.28
CA ALA A 61 -0.31 13.34 9.16
C ALA A 61 0.03 11.87 9.52
N ASP A 62 0.55 11.62 10.72
CA ASP A 62 0.81 10.27 11.20
C ASP A 62 -0.50 9.48 11.37
N ALA A 63 -1.61 10.12 11.72
CA ALA A 63 -2.92 9.46 11.75
C ALA A 63 -3.37 9.06 10.33
N LEU A 64 -3.16 9.94 9.36
CA LEU A 64 -3.49 9.69 7.95
C LEU A 64 -2.65 8.55 7.37
N LEU A 65 -1.34 8.48 7.66
CA LEU A 65 -0.49 7.36 7.21
C LEU A 65 -1.01 6.01 7.70
N ASN A 66 -1.44 5.92 8.96
CA ASN A 66 -2.06 4.72 9.51
C ASN A 66 -3.40 4.41 8.82
N LEU A 67 -4.22 5.42 8.53
CA LEU A 67 -5.51 5.25 7.84
C LEU A 67 -5.32 4.72 6.42
N TYR A 68 -4.38 5.29 5.66
CA TYR A 68 -4.07 4.85 4.29
C TYR A 68 -3.54 3.42 4.26
N ALA A 69 -2.64 3.05 5.16
CA ALA A 69 -2.15 1.68 5.27
C ALA A 69 -3.27 0.68 5.63
N ASN A 70 -4.27 1.11 6.41
CA ASN A 70 -5.43 0.29 6.77
C ASN A 70 -6.38 0.11 5.58
N ALA A 71 -6.74 1.22 4.92
CA ALA A 71 -7.60 1.19 3.74
C ALA A 71 -7.02 0.30 2.63
N THR A 72 -5.69 0.26 2.52
CA THR A 72 -4.98 -0.57 1.55
C THR A 72 -4.63 -1.97 2.08
N ALA A 73 -4.92 -2.31 3.35
CA ALA A 73 -4.67 -3.63 3.95
C ALA A 73 -5.22 -4.79 3.11
N HIS A 74 -6.42 -4.64 2.55
CA HIS A 74 -7.13 -5.71 1.85
C HIS A 74 -7.06 -5.64 0.32
N ILE A 75 -6.81 -4.45 -0.24
CA ILE A 75 -6.74 -4.22 -1.69
C ILE A 75 -5.30 -4.01 -2.19
N GLY A 76 -4.37 -3.70 -1.28
CA GLY A 76 -3.05 -3.23 -1.63
C GLY A 76 -2.18 -4.32 -2.24
N ASP A 77 -2.30 -5.56 -1.75
CA ASP A 77 -1.52 -6.69 -2.26
C ASP A 77 -1.97 -7.13 -3.67
N LEU A 78 -3.15 -6.69 -4.12
CA LEU A 78 -3.68 -6.96 -5.47
C LEU A 78 -3.33 -5.87 -6.49
N ARG A 79 -2.83 -4.72 -6.03
CA ARG A 79 -2.77 -3.48 -6.84
C ARG A 79 -1.45 -2.74 -6.76
N TYR A 80 -0.77 -2.81 -5.63
CA TYR A 80 0.56 -2.26 -5.44
C TYR A 80 1.59 -3.37 -5.65
N ASP A 81 2.70 -3.02 -6.29
CA ASP A 81 3.84 -3.93 -6.31
C ASP A 81 4.35 -4.13 -4.88
N VAL A 82 4.39 -5.39 -4.44
CA VAL A 82 4.69 -5.73 -3.05
C VAL A 82 6.06 -5.18 -2.62
N ARG A 83 7.07 -5.27 -3.50
CA ARG A 83 8.45 -4.85 -3.19
C ARG A 83 8.62 -3.35 -3.26
N ARG A 84 8.07 -2.71 -4.30
CA ARG A 84 8.35 -1.29 -4.62
C ARG A 84 7.46 -0.32 -3.87
N GLU A 85 6.25 -0.74 -3.52
CA GLU A 85 5.22 0.19 -3.03
C GLU A 85 4.68 -0.28 -1.69
N ARG A 86 4.26 -1.54 -1.60
CA ARG A 86 3.54 -2.05 -0.43
C ARG A 86 4.38 -2.08 0.84
N ILE A 87 5.56 -2.70 0.77
CA ILE A 87 6.48 -2.79 1.91
C ILE A 87 6.88 -1.40 2.42
N PRO A 88 7.32 -0.44 1.57
CA PRO A 88 7.58 0.92 2.01
C PRO A 88 6.39 1.62 2.67
N GLN A 89 5.16 1.41 2.16
CA GLN A 89 3.95 1.95 2.77
C GLN A 89 3.73 1.40 4.19
N LEU A 90 3.90 0.09 4.37
CA LEU A 90 3.76 -0.56 5.67
C LEU A 90 4.85 -0.12 6.66
N GLU A 91 6.09 0.06 6.20
CA GLU A 91 7.20 0.56 7.03
C GLU A 91 6.97 2.00 7.48
N ALA A 92 6.45 2.87 6.60
CA ALA A 92 6.10 4.24 6.94
C ALA A 92 4.96 4.30 7.96
N ALA A 93 3.92 3.48 7.79
CA ALA A 93 2.82 3.38 8.75
C ALA A 93 3.28 2.85 10.11
N LEU A 94 4.19 1.86 10.12
CA LEU A 94 4.83 1.37 11.33
C LEU A 94 5.60 2.49 12.06
N ALA A 95 6.37 3.29 11.32
CA ALA A 95 7.08 4.44 11.89
C ALA A 95 6.12 5.48 12.49
N ALA A 96 5.01 5.77 11.79
CA ALA A 96 3.96 6.67 12.29
C ALA A 96 3.28 6.12 13.55
N ALA A 97 2.95 4.83 13.60
CA ALA A 97 2.40 4.17 14.78
C ALA A 97 3.33 4.28 15.99
N ARG A 98 4.65 4.08 15.79
CA ARG A 98 5.67 4.25 16.84
C ARG A 98 5.76 5.68 17.35
N ARG A 99 5.75 6.68 16.47
CA ARG A 99 5.74 8.11 16.86
C ARG A 99 4.52 8.45 17.70
N ARG A 100 3.36 7.93 17.32
CA ARG A 100 2.10 8.08 18.07
C ARG A 100 2.02 7.24 19.34
N ARG A 101 3.02 6.38 19.60
CA ARG A 101 3.03 5.36 20.67
C ARG A 101 1.79 4.45 20.65
N ASP A 102 1.24 4.20 19.47
CA ASP A 102 0.10 3.30 19.29
C ASP A 102 0.59 1.87 19.10
N ARG A 103 0.62 1.10 20.19
CA ARG A 103 1.06 -0.30 20.19
C ARG A 103 0.12 -1.22 19.39
N ARG A 104 -1.18 -0.91 19.33
CA ARG A 104 -2.14 -1.74 18.56
C ARG A 104 -1.88 -1.59 17.07
N ALA A 105 -1.72 -0.36 16.60
CA ALA A 105 -1.34 -0.10 15.22
C ALA A 105 0.04 -0.70 14.90
N GLU A 106 1.02 -0.57 15.79
CA GLU A 106 2.36 -1.17 15.62
C GLU A 106 2.29 -2.68 15.40
N SER A 107 1.54 -3.41 16.24
CA SER A 107 1.35 -4.86 16.12
C SER A 107 0.67 -5.23 14.79
N ALA A 108 -0.34 -4.47 14.35
CA ALA A 108 -1.03 -4.71 13.08
C ALA A 108 -0.10 -4.55 11.86
N TRP A 109 0.71 -3.49 11.81
CA TRP A 109 1.64 -3.26 10.69
C TRP A 109 2.75 -4.28 10.62
N LEU A 110 3.27 -4.72 11.77
CA LEU A 110 4.24 -5.82 11.82
C LEU A 110 3.63 -7.12 11.28
N GLY A 111 2.37 -7.43 11.62
CA GLY A 111 1.67 -8.58 11.06
C GLY A 111 1.53 -8.51 9.54
N ASN A 112 1.16 -7.34 9.02
CA ASN A 112 1.01 -7.11 7.58
C ASN A 112 2.36 -7.13 6.83
N LEU A 113 3.46 -6.66 7.44
CA LEU A 113 4.80 -6.83 6.89
C LEU A 113 5.16 -8.31 6.81
N GLY A 114 4.81 -9.10 7.83
CA GLY A 114 4.96 -10.55 7.81
C GLY A 114 4.30 -11.18 6.59
N LEU A 115 3.01 -10.86 6.35
CA LEU A 115 2.27 -11.33 5.17
C LEU A 115 2.90 -10.86 3.85
N ALA A 116 3.34 -9.60 3.78
CA ALA A 116 4.00 -9.06 2.59
C ALA A 116 5.30 -9.83 2.27
N TYR A 117 6.15 -10.12 3.26
CA TYR A 117 7.36 -10.92 3.05
C TYR A 117 7.07 -12.39 2.75
N ASP A 118 6.02 -12.95 3.33
CA ASP A 118 5.57 -14.31 3.04
C ASP A 118 5.14 -14.45 1.58
N SER A 119 4.39 -13.47 1.05
CA SER A 119 3.99 -13.41 -0.35
C SER A 119 5.16 -13.31 -1.34
N LEU A 120 6.32 -12.83 -0.85
CA LEU A 120 7.57 -12.75 -1.62
C LEU A 120 8.43 -14.01 -1.53
N GLY A 121 8.01 -15.02 -0.75
CA GLY A 121 8.77 -16.23 -0.45
C GLY A 121 9.87 -16.03 0.60
N GLU A 122 9.93 -14.88 1.26
CA GLU A 122 10.93 -14.55 2.28
C GLU A 122 10.44 -14.98 3.68
N HIS A 123 10.10 -16.27 3.82
CA HIS A 123 9.46 -16.82 5.02
C HIS A 123 10.23 -16.55 6.32
N GLN A 124 11.56 -16.58 6.28
CA GLN A 124 12.38 -16.30 7.47
C GLN A 124 12.17 -14.86 7.99
N ARG A 125 12.02 -13.89 7.08
CA ARG A 125 11.73 -12.50 7.47
C ARG A 125 10.29 -12.36 7.93
N ALA A 126 9.35 -13.04 7.26
CA ALA A 126 7.96 -13.05 7.64
C ALA A 126 7.77 -13.51 9.10
N ILE A 127 8.44 -14.60 9.48
CA ILE A 127 8.42 -15.14 10.85
C ILE A 127 8.90 -14.09 11.85
N VAL A 128 10.02 -13.40 11.59
CA VAL A 128 10.55 -12.36 12.49
C VAL A 128 9.53 -11.24 12.71
N TYR A 129 8.84 -10.78 11.66
CA TYR A 129 7.82 -9.75 11.80
C TYR A 129 6.57 -10.25 12.54
N HIS A 130 6.14 -11.49 12.30
CA HIS A 130 5.03 -12.11 13.04
C HIS A 130 5.36 -12.29 14.53
N GLU A 131 6.59 -12.67 14.87
CA GLU A 131 7.04 -12.79 16.26
C GLU A 131 7.04 -11.43 16.98
N GLN A 132 7.49 -10.37 16.31
CA GLN A 132 7.43 -9.01 16.85
C GLN A 132 5.97 -8.56 17.06
N SER A 133 5.10 -8.83 16.09
CA SER A 133 3.66 -8.54 16.19
C SER A 133 3.02 -9.27 17.38
N LEU A 134 3.34 -10.55 17.56
CA LEU A 134 2.83 -11.39 18.64
C LEU A 134 3.30 -10.91 20.01
N LYS A 135 4.57 -10.51 20.13
CA LYS A 135 5.11 -9.97 21.38
C LYS A 135 4.31 -8.75 21.84
N ILE A 136 4.06 -7.80 20.93
CA ILE A 136 3.27 -6.61 21.24
C ILE A 136 1.80 -6.97 21.53
N ALA A 137 1.22 -7.93 20.81
CA ALA A 137 -0.15 -8.40 21.07
C ALA A 137 -0.30 -8.99 22.48
N ARG A 138 0.70 -9.75 22.95
CA ARG A 138 0.76 -10.25 24.33
C ARG A 138 0.87 -9.11 25.35
N GLU A 139 1.77 -8.16 25.14
CA GLU A 139 1.91 -6.97 26.01
C GLU A 139 0.59 -6.17 26.14
N ILE A 140 -0.20 -6.08 25.06
CA ILE A 140 -1.51 -5.41 25.07
C ILE A 140 -2.57 -6.27 25.77
N GLY A 141 -2.54 -7.59 25.57
CA GLY A 141 -3.43 -8.55 26.21
C GLY A 141 -3.26 -8.61 27.72
N ASP A 142 -2.01 -8.67 28.19
CA ASP A 142 -1.65 -8.68 29.62
C ASP A 142 -2.19 -7.42 30.31
N ARG A 143 -2.00 -6.24 29.72
CA ARG A 143 -2.54 -4.96 30.25
C ARG A 143 -4.06 -4.86 30.27
N ARG A 144 -4.77 -5.64 29.45
CA ARG A 144 -6.25 -5.71 29.50
C ARG A 144 -6.76 -6.64 30.59
N GLY A 145 -5.92 -7.57 31.08
CA GLY A 145 -6.25 -8.50 32.16
C GLY A 145 -5.95 -7.97 33.57
N GLU A 146 -5.26 -6.83 33.70
CA GLU A 146 -4.94 -6.18 34.98
C GLU A 146 -6.01 -5.16 35.46
N GLY A 147 -7.11 -5.01 34.71
CA GLY A 147 -8.18 -4.05 34.99
C GLY A 147 -9.40 -4.66 35.69
#